data_AF-A0A3A5VYV9-F1
#
_entry.id   AF-A0A3A5VYV9-F1
#
_cell.length_a   1.000
_cell.length_b   1.000
_cell.length_c   1.000
_cell.angle_alpha   90.00
_cell.angle_beta   90.00
_cell.angle_gamma   90.00
#
_symmetry.space_group_name_H-M   'P 1'
#
loop_
_entity.id
_entity.type
_entity.pdbx_description
1 polymer ?
#
loop_
_entity_poly.entity_id
_entity_poly.type
_entity_poly.pdbx_seq_one_letter_code
_entity_poly.pdbx_strand_id
1 'polypeptide(L)'
;MQPDEKESQFWGQVDEQPPSMQINPSPSPVQIQQQVHPGSMVQPIQQQGIVYIQVPKFKHQTRTVSYILIGSGLLTYLLSLGVGISTESDLALALGGGTCCLAFNAAFVCEIIFYSKMLDHNKTHGQGNGWAITNIVFGSILLLVGLIYILGMGIAIAEL
;
A
#
# COMPACT_ATOMS: atom_id res chain seq x y z
N MET A 1 18.41 -31.28 52.42
CA MET A 1 17.17 -30.86 51.74
C MET A 1 17.48 -30.76 50.26
N GLN A 2 17.16 -31.83 49.53
CA GLN A 2 17.28 -31.93 48.08
C GLN A 2 15.99 -31.36 47.44
N PRO A 3 16.07 -30.66 46.29
CA PRO A 3 14.89 -30.25 45.55
C PRO A 3 14.26 -31.42 44.76
N ASP A 4 12.93 -31.45 44.74
CA ASP A 4 12.06 -32.50 44.20
C ASP A 4 12.09 -32.66 42.66
N GLU A 5 12.13 -33.91 42.20
CA GLU A 5 12.21 -34.38 40.80
C GLU A 5 10.86 -34.39 40.04
N LYS A 6 9.97 -33.41 40.26
CA LYS A 6 8.56 -33.50 39.79
C LYS A 6 8.07 -32.44 38.79
N GLU A 7 8.95 -31.74 38.08
CA GLU A 7 8.54 -30.86 36.97
C GLU A 7 9.17 -31.21 35.61
N SER A 8 9.86 -32.35 35.51
CA SER A 8 10.55 -32.81 34.30
C SER A 8 9.77 -33.82 33.43
N GLN A 9 8.45 -33.91 33.57
CA GLN A 9 7.61 -34.77 32.71
C GLN A 9 6.24 -34.15 32.43
N PHE A 10 6.14 -33.34 31.38
CA PHE A 10 4.92 -33.33 30.55
C PHE A 10 5.29 -33.01 29.10
N TRP A 11 6.26 -33.77 28.60
CA TRP A 11 6.42 -34.00 27.17
C TRP A 11 5.37 -35.03 26.76
N GLY A 12 4.40 -34.60 25.95
CA GLY A 12 3.45 -35.43 25.24
C GLY A 12 3.23 -34.85 23.86
N GLN A 13 3.80 -35.53 22.86
CA GLN A 13 3.68 -35.39 21.41
C GLN A 13 2.56 -34.49 20.88
N VAL A 14 2.93 -33.52 20.04
CA VAL A 14 2.09 -33.14 18.89
C VAL A 14 2.79 -33.68 17.65
N ASP A 15 2.64 -34.99 17.42
CA ASP A 15 2.81 -35.58 16.10
C ASP A 15 1.58 -35.21 15.27
N GLU A 16 1.69 -34.16 14.46
CA GLU A 16 0.99 -34.06 13.17
C GLU A 16 1.63 -32.94 12.34
N GLN A 17 2.73 -33.28 11.69
CA GLN A 17 3.25 -32.50 10.57
C GLN A 17 2.22 -32.62 9.42
N PRO A 18 1.58 -31.55 8.94
CA PRO A 18 0.73 -31.64 7.76
C PRO A 18 1.58 -32.10 6.57
N PRO A 19 1.07 -32.99 5.70
CA PRO A 19 1.84 -33.49 4.57
C PRO A 19 2.28 -32.31 3.69
N SER A 20 3.60 -32.16 3.53
CA SER A 20 4.17 -31.13 2.67
C SER A 20 3.83 -31.47 1.22
N MET A 21 2.87 -30.74 0.64
CA MET A 21 2.58 -30.81 -0.78
C MET A 21 3.81 -30.41 -1.60
N GLN A 22 4.22 -31.30 -2.49
CA GLN A 22 5.33 -31.13 -3.41
C GLN A 22 4.88 -30.23 -4.58
N ILE A 23 5.37 -28.99 -4.66
CA ILE A 23 5.14 -28.11 -5.82
C ILE A 23 6.41 -28.12 -6.67
N ASN A 24 6.40 -28.97 -7.69
CA ASN A 24 7.29 -28.90 -8.85
C ASN A 24 6.88 -27.67 -9.70
N PRO A 25 7.81 -26.78 -10.05
CA PRO A 25 8.15 -26.69 -11.47
C PRO A 25 9.64 -26.35 -11.70
N SER A 26 10.38 -27.30 -12.27
CA SER A 26 11.58 -26.98 -13.07
C SER A 26 11.16 -26.90 -14.55
N PRO A 27 11.69 -25.96 -15.37
CA PRO A 27 13.05 -26.12 -15.88
C PRO A 27 13.76 -24.78 -16.19
N SER A 28 14.75 -24.38 -15.39
CA SER A 28 15.83 -23.47 -15.85
C SER A 28 17.00 -23.53 -14.87
N PRO A 29 18.21 -23.97 -15.29
CA PRO A 29 19.35 -24.07 -14.39
C PRO A 29 20.06 -22.71 -14.23
N VAL A 30 19.99 -22.13 -13.03
CA VAL A 30 20.91 -21.04 -12.63
C VAL A 30 22.22 -21.68 -12.20
N GLN A 31 23.23 -21.65 -13.08
CA GLN A 31 24.60 -22.07 -12.73
C GLN A 31 25.27 -20.98 -11.88
N ILE A 32 25.45 -21.25 -10.59
CA ILE A 32 26.37 -20.48 -9.74
C ILE A 32 27.75 -21.11 -9.89
N GLN A 33 28.65 -20.46 -10.65
CA GLN A 33 30.06 -20.82 -10.69
C GLN A 33 30.69 -20.50 -9.32
N GLN A 34 31.05 -21.53 -8.57
CA GLN A 34 31.83 -21.39 -7.35
C GLN A 34 33.25 -21.90 -7.64
N GLN A 35 34.20 -20.97 -7.58
CA GLN A 35 35.62 -21.19 -7.82
C GLN A 35 36.21 -22.07 -6.71
N VAL A 36 36.54 -23.32 -7.03
CA VAL A 36 37.04 -24.32 -6.08
C VAL A 36 38.57 -24.23 -5.95
N HIS A 37 39.07 -23.98 -4.73
CA HIS A 37 40.48 -24.18 -4.36
C HIS A 37 40.75 -25.68 -4.12
N PRO A 38 41.88 -26.24 -4.60
CA PRO A 38 42.16 -27.66 -4.44
C PRO A 38 42.64 -27.96 -3.02
N GLY A 39 41.84 -28.71 -2.23
CA GLY A 39 42.35 -29.34 -1.00
C GLY A 39 41.38 -29.49 0.18
N SER A 40 40.18 -28.91 0.18
CA SER A 40 39.23 -29.13 1.28
C SER A 40 38.15 -30.14 0.88
N MET A 41 37.92 -31.15 1.73
CA MET A 41 36.72 -31.98 1.70
C MET A 41 35.51 -31.10 1.99
N VAL A 42 34.86 -30.60 0.94
CA VAL A 42 33.63 -29.82 1.01
C VAL A 42 32.47 -30.80 1.23
N GLN A 43 31.87 -30.78 2.43
CA GLN A 43 30.54 -31.35 2.62
C GLN A 43 29.60 -30.69 1.58
N PRO A 44 28.76 -31.47 0.86
CA PRO A 44 27.74 -30.87 0.04
C PRO A 44 26.75 -30.16 0.97
N ILE A 45 26.94 -28.84 1.12
CA ILE A 45 25.87 -27.97 1.59
C ILE A 45 24.76 -28.18 0.56
N GLN A 46 23.73 -28.94 0.92
CA GLN A 46 22.52 -29.01 0.13
C GLN A 46 22.09 -27.57 -0.07
N GLN A 47 22.23 -27.06 -1.29
CA GLN A 47 21.64 -25.82 -1.72
C GLN A 47 20.14 -26.04 -1.55
N GLN A 48 19.64 -25.69 -0.37
CA GLN A 48 18.22 -25.51 -0.12
C GLN A 48 17.82 -24.47 -1.15
N GLY A 49 17.25 -24.94 -2.26
CA GLY A 49 16.78 -24.08 -3.33
C GLY A 49 15.76 -23.15 -2.72
N ILE A 50 16.17 -21.92 -2.44
CA ILE A 50 15.29 -20.86 -1.96
C ILE A 50 14.35 -20.58 -3.13
N VAL A 51 13.19 -21.24 -3.10
CA VAL A 51 12.11 -20.96 -4.05
C VAL A 51 11.49 -19.65 -3.63
N TYR A 52 11.82 -18.59 -4.36
CA TYR A 52 11.21 -17.28 -4.16
C TYR A 52 9.75 -17.34 -4.62
N ILE A 53 8.83 -17.47 -3.68
CA ILE A 53 7.39 -17.34 -3.94
C ILE A 53 7.11 -15.85 -4.16
N GLN A 54 6.84 -15.45 -5.41
CA GLN A 54 6.41 -14.10 -5.70
C GLN A 54 5.00 -13.86 -5.14
N VAL A 55 4.89 -12.88 -4.25
CA VAL A 55 3.63 -12.46 -3.67
C VAL A 55 2.79 -11.75 -4.75
N PRO A 56 1.49 -12.09 -4.92
CA PRO A 56 0.65 -11.44 -5.93
C PRO A 56 0.53 -9.93 -5.70
N LYS A 57 0.63 -9.16 -6.77
CA LYS A 57 0.56 -7.69 -6.74
C LYS A 57 -0.87 -7.23 -6.42
N PHE A 58 -1.02 -6.48 -5.32
CA PHE A 58 -2.29 -5.89 -4.91
C PHE A 58 -2.85 -4.93 -5.98
N LYS A 59 -4.09 -5.15 -6.42
CA LYS A 59 -4.83 -4.28 -7.35
C LYS A 59 -6.24 -4.07 -6.80
N HIS A 60 -6.68 -2.81 -6.72
CA HIS A 60 -8.01 -2.47 -6.25
C HIS A 60 -8.57 -1.27 -7.03
N GLN A 61 -9.86 -1.32 -7.38
CA GLN A 61 -10.51 -0.37 -8.30
C GLN A 61 -10.53 1.07 -7.77
N THR A 62 -10.49 1.26 -6.46
CA THR A 62 -10.46 2.59 -5.84
C THR A 62 -9.27 3.44 -6.27
N ARG A 63 -8.15 2.81 -6.66
CA ARG A 63 -6.99 3.53 -7.20
C ARG A 63 -7.22 4.07 -8.61
N THR A 64 -8.03 3.40 -9.42
CA THR A 64 -8.42 3.93 -10.74
C THR A 64 -9.36 5.11 -10.56
N VAL A 65 -10.32 4.98 -9.64
CA VAL A 65 -11.29 6.04 -9.34
C VAL A 65 -10.61 7.30 -8.79
N SER A 66 -9.61 7.16 -7.91
CA SER A 66 -8.85 8.32 -7.40
C SER A 66 -8.14 9.08 -8.52
N TYR A 67 -7.54 8.39 -9.49
CA TYR A 67 -6.92 9.05 -10.64
C TYR A 67 -7.93 9.78 -11.52
N ILE A 68 -9.13 9.20 -11.71
CA ILE A 68 -10.20 9.87 -12.46
C ILE A 68 -10.66 11.13 -11.74
N LEU A 69 -10.83 11.09 -10.41
CA LEU A 69 -11.23 12.24 -9.61
C LEU A 69 -10.16 13.34 -9.58
N ILE A 70 -8.88 12.98 -9.46
CA ILE A 70 -7.78 13.95 -9.55
C ILE A 70 -7.77 14.60 -10.94
N GLY A 71 -7.88 13.78 -12.00
CA GLY A 71 -7.90 14.27 -13.37
C GLY A 71 -9.07 15.19 -13.66
N SER A 72 -10.28 14.83 -13.20
CA SER A 72 -11.47 15.67 -13.39
C SER A 72 -11.39 16.97 -12.59
N GLY A 73 -10.92 16.93 -11.34
CA GLY A 73 -10.72 18.13 -10.53
C GLY A 73 -9.69 19.10 -11.10
N LEU A 74 -8.59 18.58 -11.64
CA LEU A 74 -7.59 19.40 -12.30
C LEU A 74 -8.14 20.04 -13.58
N LEU A 75 -8.91 19.27 -14.36
CA LEU A 75 -9.54 19.75 -15.59
C LEU A 75 -10.56 20.86 -15.29
N THR A 76 -11.42 20.69 -14.29
CA THR A 76 -12.39 21.73 -13.92
C THR A 76 -11.70 23.00 -13.45
N TYR A 77 -10.59 22.88 -12.70
CA TYR A 77 -9.79 24.04 -12.31
C TYR A 77 -9.21 24.78 -13.52
N LEU A 78 -8.59 24.07 -14.47
CA LEU A 78 -8.01 24.69 -15.67
C LEU A 78 -9.07 25.38 -16.54
N LEU A 79 -10.25 24.76 -16.69
CA LEU A 79 -11.37 25.36 -17.40
C LEU A 79 -11.86 26.63 -16.70
N SER A 80 -12.03 26.57 -15.39
CA SER A 80 -12.45 27.73 -14.60
C SER A 80 -11.43 28.86 -14.61
N LEU A 81 -10.12 28.55 -14.65
CA LEU A 81 -9.06 29.53 -14.76
C LEU A 81 -9.11 30.26 -16.11
N GLY A 82 -9.31 29.52 -17.20
CA GLY A 82 -9.46 30.12 -18.53
C GLY A 82 -10.69 31.03 -18.63
N VAL A 83 -11.81 30.63 -18.03
CA VAL A 83 -13.03 31.46 -17.97
C VAL A 83 -12.83 32.66 -17.04
N GLY A 84 -12.26 32.46 -15.86
CA GLY A 84 -12.02 33.52 -14.87
C GLY A 84 -11.10 34.62 -15.41
N ILE A 85 -10.02 34.25 -16.11
CA ILE A 85 -9.12 35.23 -16.74
C ILE A 85 -9.80 35.97 -17.90
N SER A 86 -10.63 35.29 -18.71
CA SER A 86 -11.27 35.92 -19.87
C SER A 86 -12.48 36.79 -19.52
N THR A 87 -13.14 36.51 -18.40
CA THR A 87 -14.34 37.24 -17.94
C THR A 87 -14.11 38.11 -16.71
N GLU A 88 -12.86 38.17 -16.20
CA GLU A 88 -12.49 38.82 -14.94
C GLU A 88 -13.42 38.44 -13.77
N SER A 89 -13.87 37.18 -13.76
CA SER A 89 -14.86 36.69 -12.82
C SER A 89 -14.20 35.96 -11.66
N ASP A 90 -14.13 36.62 -10.51
CA ASP A 90 -13.69 36.02 -9.25
C ASP A 90 -14.58 34.84 -8.83
N LEU A 91 -15.88 34.90 -9.16
CA LEU A 91 -16.82 33.81 -8.90
C LEU A 91 -16.47 32.55 -9.71
N ALA A 92 -16.12 32.70 -10.99
CA ALA A 92 -15.72 31.55 -11.82
C ALA A 92 -14.44 30.89 -11.26
N LEU A 93 -13.47 31.70 -10.82
CA LEU A 93 -12.25 31.20 -10.20
C LEU A 93 -12.51 30.54 -8.84
N ALA A 94 -13.40 31.10 -8.03
CA ALA A 94 -13.80 30.56 -6.73
C ALA A 94 -14.54 29.22 -6.86
N LEU A 95 -15.49 29.11 -7.79
CA LEU A 95 -16.20 27.85 -8.08
C LEU A 95 -15.24 26.79 -8.65
N GLY A 96 -14.31 27.22 -9.50
CA GLY A 96 -13.21 26.41 -10.01
C GLY A 96 -12.34 25.80 -8.93
N GLY A 97 -11.83 26.64 -8.03
CA GLY A 97 -11.04 26.23 -6.88
C GLY A 97 -11.84 25.36 -5.91
N GLY A 98 -13.09 25.71 -5.64
CA GLY A 98 -13.96 24.92 -4.76
C GLY A 98 -14.22 23.51 -5.31
N THR A 99 -14.58 23.40 -6.59
CA THR A 99 -14.84 22.11 -7.24
C THR A 99 -13.58 21.24 -7.36
N CYS A 100 -12.42 21.84 -7.63
CA CYS A 100 -11.16 21.09 -7.67
C CYS A 100 -10.81 20.53 -6.28
N CYS A 101 -10.93 21.34 -5.23
CA CYS A 101 -10.69 20.90 -3.86
C CYS A 101 -11.66 19.79 -3.43
N LEU A 102 -12.93 19.87 -3.82
CA LEU A 102 -13.92 18.80 -3.58
C LEU A 102 -13.50 17.49 -4.25
N ALA A 103 -13.08 17.55 -5.52
CA ALA A 103 -12.63 16.38 -6.26
C ALA A 103 -11.36 15.76 -5.65
N PHE A 104 -10.38 16.58 -5.23
CA PHE A 104 -9.19 16.10 -4.53
C PHE A 104 -9.51 15.46 -3.19
N ASN A 105 -10.43 16.02 -2.40
CA ASN A 105 -10.88 15.41 -1.15
C ASN A 105 -11.52 14.05 -1.38
N ALA A 106 -12.41 13.95 -2.37
CA ALA A 106 -13.01 12.67 -2.75
C ALA A 106 -11.94 11.66 -3.21
N ALA A 107 -10.93 12.11 -3.97
CA ALA A 107 -9.81 11.26 -4.36
C ALA A 107 -8.98 10.77 -3.17
N PHE A 108 -8.71 11.63 -2.17
CA PHE A 108 -7.98 11.23 -0.97
C PHE A 108 -8.76 10.19 -0.16
N VAL A 109 -10.09 10.27 -0.07
CA VAL A 109 -10.91 9.21 0.53
C VAL A 109 -10.68 7.89 -0.21
N CYS A 110 -10.71 7.89 -1.55
CA CYS A 110 -10.47 6.69 -2.34
C CYS A 110 -9.04 6.12 -2.15
N GLU A 111 -8.03 6.98 -2.05
CA GLU A 111 -6.64 6.58 -1.74
C GLU A 111 -6.53 5.98 -0.33
N ILE A 112 -7.14 6.60 0.69
CA ILE A 112 -7.15 6.06 2.06
C ILE A 112 -7.77 4.66 2.09
N ILE A 113 -8.89 4.46 1.39
CA ILE A 113 -9.52 3.14 1.28
C ILE A 113 -8.60 2.15 0.55
N PHE A 114 -7.96 2.57 -0.55
CA PHE A 114 -7.00 1.74 -1.28
C PHE A 114 -5.86 1.26 -0.36
N TYR A 115 -5.23 2.18 0.37
CA TYR A 115 -4.14 1.86 1.27
C TYR A 115 -4.56 1.05 2.48
N SER A 116 -5.78 1.26 2.98
CA SER A 116 -6.33 0.44 4.06
C SER A 116 -6.47 -1.02 3.62
N LYS A 117 -6.98 -1.25 2.42
CA LYS A 117 -7.05 -2.60 1.83
C LYS A 117 -5.68 -3.18 1.51
N MET A 118 -4.73 -2.35 1.11
CA MET A 118 -3.34 -2.75 0.91
C MET A 118 -2.68 -3.18 2.24
N LEU A 119 -2.99 -2.51 3.36
CA LEU A 119 -2.51 -2.94 4.68
C LEU A 119 -3.02 -4.32 5.07
N ASP A 120 -4.30 -4.61 4.84
CA ASP A 120 -4.87 -5.92 5.14
C ASP A 120 -4.26 -7.02 4.26
N HIS A 121 -4.03 -6.72 2.97
CA HIS A 121 -3.31 -7.60 2.05
C HIS A 121 -1.87 -7.85 2.52
N ASN A 122 -1.16 -6.80 2.91
CA ASN A 122 0.23 -6.92 3.34
C ASN A 122 0.36 -7.70 4.66
N LYS A 123 -0.57 -7.52 5.61
CA LYS A 123 -0.61 -8.30 6.86
C LYS A 123 -0.80 -9.80 6.60
N THR A 124 -1.67 -10.16 5.66
CA THR A 124 -1.97 -11.57 5.35
C THR A 124 -0.84 -12.25 4.57
N HIS A 125 0.00 -11.49 3.87
CA HIS A 125 1.10 -12.01 3.05
C HIS A 125 2.50 -11.70 3.62
N GLY A 126 2.60 -11.24 4.88
CA GLY A 126 3.86 -10.94 5.54
C GLY A 126 4.68 -9.82 4.88
N GLN A 127 4.04 -8.90 4.15
CA GLN A 127 4.70 -7.78 3.49
C GLN A 127 4.82 -6.55 4.42
N GLY A 128 5.80 -5.70 4.15
CA GLY A 128 5.99 -4.45 4.89
C GLY A 128 4.82 -3.48 4.74
N ASN A 129 4.45 -2.83 5.85
CA ASN A 129 3.31 -1.91 5.91
C ASN A 129 3.67 -0.42 5.78
N GLY A 130 4.96 -0.07 5.88
CA GLY A 130 5.41 1.33 5.99
C GLY A 130 4.86 2.23 4.88
N TRP A 131 4.88 1.77 3.63
CA TRP A 131 4.41 2.58 2.50
C TRP A 131 2.92 2.88 2.54
N ALA A 132 2.10 1.90 2.94
CA ALA A 132 0.66 2.08 3.04
C ALA A 132 0.27 2.99 4.23
N ILE A 133 0.95 2.84 5.37
CA ILE A 133 0.72 3.71 6.54
C ILE A 133 1.05 5.18 6.21
N THR A 134 2.22 5.45 5.62
CA THR A 134 2.62 6.82 5.28
C THR A 134 1.61 7.51 4.37
N ASN A 135 1.11 6.79 3.35
CA ASN A 135 0.13 7.37 2.43
C ASN A 135 -1.24 7.58 3.08
N ILE A 136 -1.67 6.74 4.01
CA ILE A 136 -2.91 6.98 4.79
C ILE A 136 -2.77 8.24 5.63
N VAL A 137 -1.66 8.38 6.37
CA VAL A 137 -1.40 9.55 7.22
C VAL A 137 -1.37 10.82 6.38
N PHE A 138 -0.61 10.80 5.28
CA PHE A 138 -0.50 11.93 4.37
C PHE A 138 -1.84 12.28 3.73
N GLY A 139 -2.57 11.28 3.22
CA GLY A 139 -3.91 11.46 2.66
C GLY A 139 -4.91 12.03 3.67
N SER A 140 -4.83 11.62 4.93
CA SER A 140 -5.71 12.11 6.00
C SER A 140 -5.43 13.58 6.34
N ILE A 141 -4.16 13.99 6.37
CA ILE A 141 -3.78 15.39 6.57
C ILE A 141 -4.28 16.26 5.42
N LEU A 142 -4.05 15.82 4.18
CA LEU A 142 -4.50 16.55 2.99
C LEU A 142 -6.02 16.66 2.90
N LEU A 143 -6.74 15.61 3.31
CA LEU A 143 -8.19 15.62 3.41
C LEU A 143 -8.66 16.64 4.44
N LEU A 144 -8.04 16.70 5.62
CA LEU A 144 -8.42 17.68 6.65
C LEU A 144 -8.17 19.11 6.20
N VAL A 145 -7.01 19.39 5.61
CA VAL A 145 -6.68 20.71 5.03
C VAL A 145 -7.67 21.07 3.92
N GLY A 146 -7.98 20.12 3.05
CA GLY A 146 -8.92 20.29 1.96
C GLY A 146 -10.34 20.59 2.45
N LEU A 147 -10.82 19.92 3.49
CA LEU A 147 -12.12 20.19 4.10
C LEU A 147 -12.20 21.60 4.70
N ILE A 148 -11.14 22.04 5.41
CA ILE A 148 -11.07 23.41 5.96
C ILE A 148 -11.14 24.43 4.82
N TYR A 149 -10.41 24.20 3.72
CA TYR A 149 -10.44 25.09 2.57
C TYR A 149 -11.82 25.15 1.91
N ILE A 150 -12.48 24.01 1.70
CA ILE A 150 -13.85 23.97 1.14
C ILE A 150 -14.84 24.70 2.04
N LEU A 151 -14.75 24.52 3.35
CA LEU A 151 -15.61 25.23 4.31
C LEU A 151 -15.37 26.74 4.26
N GLY A 152 -14.11 27.18 4.24
CA GLY A 152 -13.77 28.60 4.12
C GLY A 152 -14.30 29.22 2.83
N MET A 153 -14.13 28.53 1.69
CA MET A 153 -14.67 28.95 0.40
C MET A 153 -16.21 28.98 0.40
N GLY A 154 -16.85 27.97 0.99
CA GLY A 154 -18.31 27.91 1.08
C GLY A 154 -18.90 29.05 1.90
N ILE A 155 -18.26 29.44 3.00
CA ILE A 155 -18.64 30.62 3.79
C ILE A 155 -18.45 31.90 2.97
N ALA A 156 -17.28 32.06 2.34
CA ALA A 156 -16.98 33.25 1.54
C ALA A 156 -17.96 33.45 0.36
N ILE A 157 -18.39 32.36 -0.29
CA ILE A 157 -19.39 32.41 -1.36
C ILE A 157 -20.79 32.72 -0.81
N ALA A 158 -21.13 32.23 0.39
CA ALA A 158 -22.43 32.50 0.99
C ALA A 158 -22.61 33.96 1.43
N GLU A 159 -21.51 34.70 1.62
CA GLU A 159 -21.50 36.12 1.96
C GLU A 159 -21.46 37.06 0.74
N LEU A 160 -21.33 36.52 -0.48
CA LEU A 160 -21.23 37.25 -1.75
C LEU A 160 -22.59 37.48 -2.41
#